data_AF-A0A934V094-F1
#
_entry.id   AF-A0A934V094-F1
#
_cell.length_a   1.000
_cell.length_b   1.000
_cell.length_c   1.000
_cell.angle_alpha   90.00
_cell.angle_beta   90.00
_cell.angle_gamma   90.00
#
_symmetry.space_group_name_H-M   'P 1'
#
loop_
_entity.id
_entity.type
_entity.pdbx_description
1 polymer ?
#
loop_
_entity_poly.entity_id
_entity_poly.type
_entity_poly.pdbx_seq_one_letter_code
_entity_poly.pdbx_strand_id
1 'polypeptide(L)'
;MERYGLDPAWSRAPDLIEERELAQRRDELGRLIDLAAPKLDQLFGLVGASGCGVLLTNEAGIVLEGRYAEADARTFRDWGLHPGADWSEACEGTNGIGTCLAEKRRVTIHRDDHFLARNTALSCMDAPIFGAEGRLLAALDVSSARVDQTEGFNRLLAAAVAQSAQAIEACNFKSAFPGARIITADTADVDAAVLLAVDGDDLVIGATRAARRIFGLEPTGPIKPRPAVDIFGRGDGPTGFEKAERAAIVRAIARTDGNVSQAARALGIGRATLYRRMRQLNIDR
;
A
#
# COMPACT_ATOMS: atom_id res chain seq x y z
N MET A 1 17.48 2.89 24.98
CA MET A 1 18.79 2.73 24.32
C MET A 1 19.45 1.37 24.62
N GLU A 2 18.75 0.32 25.06
CA GLU A 2 19.34 -1.04 25.23
C GLU A 2 18.41 -2.14 24.70
N ARG A 3 17.72 -1.94 23.58
CA ARG A 3 16.75 -2.94 23.12
C ARG A 3 17.41 -4.19 22.52
N TYR A 4 18.59 -4.04 21.92
CA TYR A 4 19.26 -5.10 21.14
C TYR A 4 20.74 -5.33 21.52
N GLY A 5 21.26 -4.66 22.56
CA GLY A 5 22.64 -4.86 23.03
C GLY A 5 23.74 -4.43 22.04
N LEU A 6 23.42 -3.53 21.11
CA LEU A 6 24.35 -3.00 20.11
C LEU A 6 25.20 -1.86 20.70
N ASP A 7 26.47 -1.80 20.31
CA ASP A 7 27.36 -0.67 20.60
C ASP A 7 27.38 0.31 19.41
N PRO A 8 27.06 1.61 19.61
CA PRO A 8 27.07 2.61 18.54
C PRO A 8 28.42 2.78 17.85
N ALA A 9 29.53 2.38 18.49
CA ALA A 9 30.87 2.44 17.93
C ALA A 9 31.22 1.26 16.99
N TRP A 10 30.34 0.25 16.86
CA TRP A 10 30.60 -0.87 15.96
C TRP A 10 30.67 -0.45 14.49
N SER A 11 31.76 -0.86 13.85
CA SER A 11 32.06 -0.58 12.44
C SER A 11 31.97 -1.81 11.52
N ARG A 12 31.43 -2.93 12.02
CA ARG A 12 31.19 -4.14 11.20
C ARG A 12 30.22 -3.84 10.06
N ALA A 13 30.33 -4.53 8.93
CA ALA A 13 29.31 -4.46 7.89
C ALA A 13 27.99 -5.11 8.36
N PRO A 14 26.83 -4.75 7.75
CA PRO A 14 25.59 -5.50 7.96
C PRO A 14 25.76 -7.00 7.68
N ASP A 15 25.03 -7.82 8.41
CA ASP A 15 25.05 -9.27 8.21
C ASP A 15 24.47 -9.62 6.83
N LEU A 16 25.06 -10.61 6.17
CA LEU A 16 24.62 -11.09 4.85
C LEU A 16 24.02 -12.48 4.98
N ILE A 17 22.84 -12.67 4.39
CA ILE A 17 22.26 -14.00 4.25
C ILE A 17 22.87 -14.76 3.09
N GLU A 18 22.74 -16.09 3.10
CA GLU A 18 23.21 -16.94 2.01
C GLU A 18 22.39 -16.73 0.73
N GLU A 19 23.02 -16.90 -0.44
CA GLU A 19 22.36 -16.70 -1.74
C GLU A 19 21.11 -17.58 -1.90
N ARG A 20 21.13 -18.81 -1.37
CA ARG A 20 19.98 -19.71 -1.39
C ARG A 20 18.81 -19.14 -0.59
N GLU A 21 19.09 -18.55 0.56
CA GLU A 21 18.07 -17.92 1.40
C GLU A 21 17.53 -16.64 0.73
N LEU A 22 18.40 -15.85 0.10
CA LEU A 22 17.99 -14.68 -0.67
C LEU A 22 17.07 -15.06 -1.83
N ALA A 23 17.40 -16.11 -2.58
CA ALA A 23 16.56 -16.63 -3.66
C ALA A 23 15.19 -17.07 -3.13
N GLN A 24 15.15 -17.80 -2.01
CA GLN A 24 13.89 -18.21 -1.39
C GLN A 24 13.02 -17.00 -1.00
N ARG A 25 13.60 -15.99 -0.35
CA ARG A 25 12.87 -14.78 0.06
C ARG A 25 12.38 -13.96 -1.14
N ARG A 26 13.13 -13.94 -2.24
CA ARG A 26 12.69 -13.36 -3.51
C ARG A 26 11.51 -14.13 -4.09
N ASP A 27 11.54 -15.45 -4.07
CA ASP A 27 10.43 -16.28 -4.56
C ASP A 27 9.16 -16.07 -3.74
N GLU A 28 9.28 -16.00 -2.40
CA GLU A 28 8.17 -15.73 -1.48
C GLU A 28 7.48 -14.38 -1.75
N LEU A 29 8.25 -13.36 -2.13
CA LEU A 29 7.75 -12.02 -2.49
C LEU A 29 7.66 -11.78 -4.01
N GLY A 30 7.83 -12.80 -4.85
CA GLY A 30 8.07 -12.63 -6.29
C GLY A 30 7.01 -11.79 -7.00
N ARG A 31 5.73 -12.04 -6.72
CA ARG A 31 4.62 -11.24 -7.29
C ARG A 31 4.73 -9.75 -6.91
N LEU A 32 5.09 -9.44 -5.66
CA LEU A 32 5.24 -8.05 -5.23
C LEU A 32 6.45 -7.41 -5.92
N ILE A 33 7.57 -8.14 -6.03
CA ILE A 33 8.78 -7.67 -6.71
C ILE A 33 8.48 -7.34 -8.18
N ASP A 34 7.78 -8.22 -8.90
CA ASP A 34 7.40 -8.00 -10.29
C ASP A 34 6.54 -6.74 -10.47
N LEU A 35 5.57 -6.54 -9.57
CA LEU A 35 4.71 -5.36 -9.57
C LEU A 35 5.45 -4.08 -9.15
N ALA A 36 6.45 -4.21 -8.28
CA ALA A 36 7.24 -3.12 -7.76
C ALA A 36 8.32 -2.65 -8.74
N ALA A 37 8.94 -3.57 -9.49
CA ALA A 37 10.05 -3.30 -10.41
C ALA A 37 9.87 -2.02 -11.26
N PRO A 38 8.76 -1.84 -12.02
CA PRO A 38 8.59 -0.62 -12.82
C PRO A 38 8.44 0.66 -11.98
N LYS A 39 7.97 0.56 -10.72
CA LYS A 39 7.90 1.69 -9.80
C LYS A 39 9.27 2.01 -9.19
N LEU A 40 10.08 0.99 -8.89
CA LEU A 40 11.46 1.17 -8.46
C LEU A 40 12.30 1.84 -9.55
N ASP A 41 12.16 1.38 -10.80
CA ASP A 41 12.88 1.96 -11.94
C ASP A 41 12.46 3.42 -12.18
N GLN A 42 11.15 3.73 -12.07
CA GLN A 42 10.64 5.10 -12.18
C GLN A 42 11.19 6.00 -11.05
N LEU A 43 11.15 5.53 -9.80
CA LEU A 43 11.68 6.28 -8.66
C LEU A 43 13.18 6.52 -8.83
N PHE A 44 13.93 5.49 -9.22
CA PHE A 44 15.36 5.61 -9.47
C PHE A 44 15.66 6.59 -10.62
N GLY A 45 14.85 6.62 -11.67
CA GLY A 45 14.96 7.63 -12.73
C GLY A 45 14.83 9.07 -12.23
N LEU A 46 14.11 9.31 -11.14
CA LEU A 46 13.95 10.63 -10.52
C LEU A 46 15.12 11.00 -9.60
N VAL A 47 15.70 10.02 -8.88
CA VAL A 47 16.62 10.29 -7.76
C VAL A 47 18.07 9.82 -8.03
N GLY A 48 18.28 8.95 -9.00
CA GLY A 48 19.57 8.28 -9.24
C GLY A 48 20.68 9.24 -9.68
N ALA A 49 20.36 10.24 -10.50
CA ALA A 49 21.33 11.29 -10.88
C ALA A 49 21.79 12.14 -9.67
N SER A 50 21.00 12.14 -8.60
CA SER A 50 21.34 12.76 -7.32
C SER A 50 22.07 11.80 -6.37
N GLY A 51 22.73 10.74 -6.89
CA GLY A 51 23.52 9.81 -6.08
C GLY A 51 22.73 9.09 -5.00
N CYS A 52 21.43 8.86 -5.26
CA CYS A 52 20.55 8.12 -4.37
C CYS A 52 20.40 6.69 -4.90
N GLY A 53 20.32 5.73 -3.99
CA GLY A 53 19.95 4.35 -4.28
C GLY A 53 18.51 4.10 -3.89
N VAL A 54 17.82 3.23 -4.61
CA VAL A 54 16.46 2.78 -4.30
C VAL A 54 16.54 1.31 -3.93
N LEU A 55 16.01 0.93 -2.77
CA LEU A 55 16.05 -0.45 -2.29
C LEU A 55 14.64 -0.94 -1.91
N LEU A 56 14.39 -2.22 -2.16
CA LEU A 56 13.18 -2.90 -1.70
C LEU A 56 13.61 -4.06 -0.79
N THR A 57 12.99 -4.12 0.38
CA THR A 57 13.27 -5.16 1.38
C THR A 57 12.08 -6.10 1.57
N ASN A 58 12.27 -7.19 2.30
CA ASN A 58 11.16 -7.95 2.87
C ASN A 58 10.79 -7.43 4.28
N GLU A 59 9.75 -8.01 4.90
CA GLU A 59 9.30 -7.60 6.24
C GLU A 59 10.33 -7.81 7.37
N ALA A 60 11.36 -8.64 7.13
CA ALA A 60 12.43 -8.91 8.08
C ALA A 60 13.60 -7.91 7.97
N GLY A 61 13.57 -6.98 7.01
CA GLY A 61 14.66 -6.02 6.80
C GLY A 61 15.76 -6.51 5.86
N ILE A 62 15.57 -7.67 5.20
CA ILE A 62 16.52 -8.16 4.20
C ILE A 62 16.30 -7.42 2.89
N VAL A 63 17.37 -6.83 2.34
CA VAL A 63 17.34 -6.21 1.01
C VAL A 63 17.16 -7.28 -0.07
N LEU A 64 16.12 -7.14 -0.89
CA LEU A 64 15.82 -8.07 -1.98
C LEU A 64 16.20 -7.49 -3.36
N GLU A 65 15.99 -6.20 -3.56
CA GLU A 65 16.28 -5.49 -4.81
C GLU A 65 16.97 -4.16 -4.53
N GLY A 66 17.83 -3.74 -5.45
CA GLY A 66 18.51 -2.45 -5.42
C GLY A 66 18.62 -1.83 -6.80
N ARG A 67 18.52 -0.50 -6.87
CA ARG A 67 18.86 0.33 -8.02
C ARG A 67 19.84 1.39 -7.58
N TYR A 68 20.99 1.44 -8.23
CA TYR A 68 22.07 2.39 -7.96
C TYR A 68 22.78 2.71 -9.27
N ALA A 69 23.35 3.91 -9.38
CA ALA A 69 24.18 4.25 -10.52
C ALA A 69 25.45 3.39 -10.50
N GLU A 70 25.97 3.01 -11.67
CA GLU A 70 27.18 2.18 -11.76
C GLU A 70 28.37 2.82 -11.02
N ALA A 71 28.50 4.14 -11.11
CA ALA A 71 29.51 4.92 -10.40
C ALA A 71 29.40 4.83 -8.87
N ASP A 72 28.18 4.61 -8.34
CA ASP A 72 27.90 4.54 -6.91
C ASP A 72 27.85 3.09 -6.38
N ALA A 73 27.86 2.08 -7.27
CA ALA A 73 27.65 0.69 -6.90
C ALA A 73 28.66 0.15 -5.87
N ARG A 74 29.93 0.61 -5.93
CA ARG A 74 30.94 0.27 -4.94
C ARG A 74 30.62 0.88 -3.57
N THR A 75 30.21 2.13 -3.55
CA THR A 75 29.85 2.84 -2.32
C THR A 75 28.67 2.19 -1.61
N PHE A 76 27.60 1.86 -2.35
CA PHE A 76 26.44 1.13 -1.81
C PHE A 76 26.83 -0.25 -1.28
N ARG A 77 27.75 -0.95 -1.96
CA ARG A 77 28.27 -2.23 -1.49
C ARG A 77 29.05 -2.09 -0.19
N ASP A 78 29.93 -1.11 -0.10
CA ASP A 78 30.76 -0.86 1.09
C ASP A 78 29.89 -0.46 2.30
N TRP A 79 28.74 0.18 2.09
CA TRP A 79 27.74 0.43 3.14
C TRP A 79 26.89 -0.79 3.49
N GLY A 80 26.92 -1.87 2.71
CA GLY A 80 26.01 -3.00 2.88
C GLY A 80 24.58 -2.72 2.42
N LEU A 81 24.35 -1.70 1.59
CA LEU A 81 23.05 -1.41 0.96
C LEU A 81 22.94 -2.14 -0.38
N HIS A 82 22.91 -3.47 -0.31
CA HIS A 82 22.80 -4.34 -1.48
C HIS A 82 21.99 -5.60 -1.16
N PRO A 83 21.47 -6.32 -2.17
CA PRO A 83 20.70 -7.55 -1.94
C PRO A 83 21.42 -8.55 -1.03
N GLY A 84 20.66 -9.13 -0.10
CA GLY A 84 21.14 -10.09 0.91
C GLY A 84 21.54 -9.46 2.25
N ALA A 85 21.68 -8.14 2.34
CA ALA A 85 22.02 -7.48 3.61
C ALA A 85 20.82 -7.36 4.56
N ASP A 86 21.06 -7.61 5.84
CA ASP A 86 20.10 -7.45 6.93
C ASP A 86 20.19 -6.06 7.58
N TRP A 87 19.15 -5.26 7.36
CA TRP A 87 18.99 -3.93 7.93
C TRP A 87 17.92 -3.83 9.03
N SER A 88 17.55 -4.97 9.63
CA SER A 88 16.66 -4.97 10.79
C SER A 88 17.23 -4.14 11.95
N GLU A 89 16.37 -3.53 12.78
CA GLU A 89 16.86 -2.80 13.96
C GLU A 89 17.62 -3.71 14.94
N ALA A 90 17.34 -5.02 14.92
CA ALA A 90 18.04 -5.98 15.77
C ALA A 90 19.52 -6.09 15.41
N CYS A 91 19.86 -5.94 14.13
CA CYS A 91 21.22 -6.04 13.61
C CYS A 91 21.93 -4.68 13.55
N GLU A 92 21.17 -3.62 13.19
CA GLU A 92 21.71 -2.31 12.79
C GLU A 92 21.30 -1.15 13.70
N GLY A 93 20.44 -1.38 14.69
CA GLY A 93 19.87 -0.34 15.54
C GLY A 93 18.93 0.59 14.76
N THR A 94 18.69 1.79 15.28
CA THR A 94 17.90 2.81 14.56
C THR A 94 18.54 3.08 13.19
N ASN A 95 17.82 2.74 12.13
CA ASN A 95 18.17 2.97 10.73
C ASN A 95 16.90 3.12 9.89
N GLY A 96 17.00 3.58 8.64
CA GLY A 96 15.83 3.78 7.77
C GLY A 96 14.91 2.56 7.67
N ILE A 97 15.43 1.48 7.07
CA ILE A 97 14.71 0.25 6.77
C ILE A 97 14.12 -0.39 8.03
N GLY A 98 14.98 -0.68 9.02
CA GLY A 98 14.60 -1.36 10.25
C GLY A 98 13.55 -0.58 11.03
N THR A 99 13.76 0.72 11.22
CA THR A 99 12.82 1.57 11.97
C THR A 99 11.49 1.69 11.23
N CYS A 100 11.51 1.81 9.89
CA CYS A 100 10.30 1.84 9.08
C CYS A 100 9.43 0.59 9.30
N LEU A 101 10.06 -0.58 9.28
CA LEU A 101 9.40 -1.87 9.48
C LEU A 101 8.87 -2.03 10.92
N ALA A 102 9.69 -1.66 11.92
CA ALA A 102 9.34 -1.75 13.34
C ALA A 102 8.14 -0.83 13.68
N GLU A 103 8.18 0.41 13.20
CA GLU A 103 7.16 1.43 13.47
C GLU A 103 5.93 1.31 12.56
N LYS A 104 6.04 0.54 11.45
CA LYS A 104 4.98 0.35 10.44
C LYS A 104 4.45 1.68 9.89
N ARG A 105 5.34 2.65 9.74
CA ARG A 105 5.08 4.01 9.25
C ARG A 105 6.27 4.54 8.47
N ARG A 106 6.05 5.63 7.75
CA ARG A 106 7.12 6.36 7.06
C ARG A 106 8.09 6.96 8.06
N VAL A 107 9.37 6.90 7.72
CA VAL A 107 10.44 7.49 8.53
C VAL A 107 11.41 8.22 7.62
N THR A 108 12.02 9.26 8.17
CA THR A 108 13.23 9.86 7.65
C THR A 108 14.26 9.71 8.76
N ILE A 109 15.35 9.00 8.50
CA ILE A 109 16.47 8.89 9.42
C ILE A 109 17.62 9.67 8.81
N HIS A 110 17.94 10.82 9.40
CA HIS A 110 18.91 11.75 8.86
C HIS A 110 20.20 11.72 9.68
N ARG A 111 21.30 11.26 9.05
CA ARG A 111 22.65 11.34 9.59
C ARG A 111 22.76 10.76 11.00
N ASP A 112 22.99 11.61 12.00
CA ASP A 112 23.20 11.27 13.40
C ASP A 112 21.95 10.68 14.08
N ASP A 113 20.81 10.66 13.38
CA ASP A 113 19.65 9.86 13.77
C ASP A 113 19.92 8.34 13.69
N HIS A 114 20.88 7.91 12.86
CA HIS A 114 21.32 6.52 12.81
C HIS A 114 22.01 6.12 14.11
N PHE A 115 21.69 4.92 14.61
CA PHE A 115 22.28 4.42 15.85
C PHE A 115 23.77 4.10 15.71
N LEU A 116 24.18 3.46 14.61
CA LEU A 116 25.57 3.09 14.36
C LEU A 116 26.32 4.25 13.70
N ALA A 117 27.45 4.65 14.30
CA ALA A 117 28.23 5.80 13.87
C ALA A 117 28.73 5.69 12.41
N ARG A 118 28.94 4.47 11.91
CA ARG A 118 29.34 4.25 10.50
C ARG A 118 28.26 4.66 9.49
N ASN A 119 27.00 4.70 9.91
CA ASN A 119 25.84 4.97 9.06
C ASN A 119 25.46 6.47 9.06
N THR A 120 26.11 7.31 9.87
CA THR A 120 25.72 8.74 9.99
C THR A 120 26.06 9.59 8.77
N ALA A 121 26.82 9.05 7.82
CA ALA A 121 26.97 9.65 6.49
C ALA A 121 25.69 9.54 5.65
N LEU A 122 24.78 8.61 6.00
CA LEU A 122 23.56 8.31 5.25
C LEU A 122 22.38 9.18 5.71
N SER A 123 21.47 9.39 4.77
CA SER A 123 20.12 9.83 5.04
C SER A 123 19.17 8.92 4.28
N CYS A 124 18.24 8.30 5.02
CA CYS A 124 17.33 7.28 4.53
C CYS A 124 15.88 7.76 4.65
N MET A 125 15.13 7.56 3.57
CA MET A 125 13.72 7.90 3.48
C MET A 125 12.97 6.64 3.12
N ASP A 126 12.12 6.20 4.04
CA ASP A 126 11.53 4.87 3.98
C ASP A 126 10.01 4.94 4.08
N ALA A 127 9.35 4.12 3.28
CA ALA A 127 7.92 3.89 3.38
C ALA A 127 7.61 2.39 3.45
N PRO A 128 6.74 1.97 4.38
CA PRO A 128 6.30 0.59 4.44
C PRO A 128 5.37 0.28 3.27
N ILE A 129 5.37 -0.97 2.82
CA ILE A 129 4.46 -1.49 1.80
C ILE A 129 3.57 -2.55 2.46
N PHE A 130 2.26 -2.32 2.40
CA PHE A 130 1.24 -3.24 2.89
C PHE A 130 0.61 -4.08 1.78
N GLY A 131 0.36 -5.35 2.11
CA GLY A 131 -0.36 -6.28 1.25
C GLY A 131 -1.86 -5.99 1.16
N ALA A 132 -2.52 -6.72 0.27
CA ALA A 132 -3.98 -6.61 0.07
C ALA A 132 -4.81 -6.96 1.33
N GLU A 133 -4.20 -7.69 2.25
CA GLU A 133 -4.78 -8.07 3.54
C GLU A 133 -4.40 -7.10 4.68
N GLY A 134 -3.75 -5.97 4.41
CA GLY A 134 -3.32 -5.01 5.43
C GLY A 134 -2.07 -5.42 6.23
N ARG A 135 -1.47 -6.58 5.93
CA ARG A 135 -0.20 -7.04 6.53
C ARG A 135 0.98 -6.26 5.94
N LEU A 136 2.00 -5.98 6.75
CA LEU A 136 3.27 -5.44 6.27
C LEU A 136 3.94 -6.51 5.38
N LEU A 137 4.51 -6.11 4.25
CA LEU A 137 5.22 -7.04 3.36
C LEU A 137 6.70 -6.65 3.18
N ALA A 138 6.98 -5.34 3.16
CA ALA A 138 8.25 -4.80 2.72
C ALA A 138 8.44 -3.35 3.20
N ALA A 139 9.66 -2.84 3.10
CA ALA A 139 9.93 -1.41 3.07
C ALA A 139 10.54 -1.00 1.72
N LEU A 140 10.16 0.18 1.25
CA LEU A 140 10.81 0.88 0.15
C LEU A 140 11.72 1.95 0.75
N ASP A 141 13.00 1.87 0.44
CA ASP A 141 14.02 2.81 0.92
C ASP A 141 14.60 3.63 -0.24
N VAL A 142 14.88 4.90 0.06
CA VAL A 142 15.82 5.72 -0.71
C VAL A 142 16.91 6.22 0.22
N SER A 143 18.13 5.77 -0.06
CA SER A 143 19.33 6.10 0.69
C SER A 143 20.26 7.01 -0.12
N SER A 144 20.87 7.99 0.54
CA SER A 144 21.89 8.87 -0.03
C SER A 144 22.96 9.19 1.01
N ALA A 145 24.21 9.39 0.58
CA ALA A 145 25.27 9.96 1.42
C ALA A 145 25.83 11.27 0.90
N ARG A 146 25.01 12.07 0.22
CA ARG A 146 25.44 13.38 -0.23
C ARG A 146 25.57 14.34 0.95
N VAL A 147 26.74 14.99 1.04
CA VAL A 147 27.07 15.95 2.10
C VAL A 147 26.24 17.23 1.99
N ASP A 148 25.76 17.56 0.79
CA ASP A 148 24.94 18.75 0.48
C ASP A 148 23.42 18.50 0.51
N GLN A 149 22.95 17.37 1.05
CA GLN A 149 21.52 17.15 1.23
C GLN A 149 20.89 18.22 2.13
N THR A 150 19.92 18.94 1.57
CA THR A 150 19.11 19.91 2.29
C THR A 150 17.85 19.25 2.85
N GLU A 151 17.31 19.78 3.94
CA GLU A 151 16.02 19.33 4.49
C GLU A 151 14.88 19.40 3.46
N GLY A 152 14.91 20.42 2.58
CA GLY A 152 13.96 20.55 1.47
C GLY A 152 14.05 19.39 0.48
N PHE A 153 15.27 18.95 0.14
CA PHE A 153 15.46 17.79 -0.72
C PHE A 153 14.99 16.49 -0.05
N ASN A 154 15.27 16.31 1.25
CA ASN A 154 14.82 15.14 2.01
C ASN A 154 13.29 15.04 2.07
N ARG A 155 12.58 16.17 2.20
CA ARG A 155 11.12 16.20 2.10
C ARG A 155 10.60 15.75 0.74
N LEU A 156 11.26 16.17 -0.35
CA LEU A 156 10.89 15.75 -1.70
C LEU A 156 11.15 14.25 -1.92
N LEU A 157 12.29 13.73 -1.45
CA LEU A 157 12.58 12.30 -1.47
C LEU A 157 11.55 11.51 -0.66
N ALA A 158 11.24 11.93 0.56
CA ALA A 158 10.23 11.29 1.41
C ALA A 158 8.87 11.23 0.71
N ALA A 159 8.46 12.31 0.04
CA ALA A 159 7.21 12.35 -0.72
C ALA A 159 7.23 11.39 -1.93
N ALA A 160 8.35 11.33 -2.67
CA ALA A 160 8.52 10.43 -3.81
C ALA A 160 8.51 8.95 -3.40
N VAL A 161 9.18 8.61 -2.29
CA VAL A 161 9.17 7.28 -1.68
C VAL A 161 7.75 6.91 -1.24
N ALA A 162 7.08 7.80 -0.52
CA ALA A 162 5.71 7.60 -0.06
C ALA A 162 4.73 7.35 -1.22
N GLN A 163 4.82 8.15 -2.29
CA GLN A 163 3.98 7.99 -3.47
C GLN A 163 4.27 6.67 -4.19
N SER A 164 5.54 6.29 -4.31
CA SER A 164 5.95 5.05 -4.97
C SER A 164 5.47 3.82 -4.19
N ALA A 165 5.62 3.81 -2.86
CA ALA A 165 5.09 2.74 -2.02
C ALA A 165 3.56 2.60 -2.16
N GLN A 166 2.81 3.70 -2.13
CA GLN A 166 1.36 3.69 -2.35
C GLN A 166 0.97 3.14 -3.72
N ALA A 167 1.73 3.49 -4.77
CA ALA A 167 1.48 2.97 -6.12
C ALA A 167 1.72 1.45 -6.17
N ILE A 168 2.76 0.95 -5.52
CA ILE A 168 3.04 -0.48 -5.38
C ILE A 168 1.89 -1.18 -4.65
N GLU A 169 1.44 -0.64 -3.52
CA GLU A 169 0.29 -1.18 -2.76
C GLU A 169 -0.98 -1.23 -3.61
N ALA A 170 -1.27 -0.16 -4.36
CA ALA A 170 -2.44 -0.10 -5.24
C ALA A 170 -2.38 -1.13 -6.36
N CYS A 171 -1.21 -1.31 -7.00
CA CYS A 171 -0.99 -2.34 -8.02
C CYS A 171 -1.16 -3.74 -7.44
N ASN A 172 -0.55 -4.01 -6.29
CA ASN A 172 -0.67 -5.29 -5.58
C ASN A 172 -2.12 -5.59 -5.17
N PHE A 173 -2.84 -4.59 -4.65
CA PHE A 173 -4.25 -4.73 -4.28
C PHE A 173 -5.13 -5.07 -5.48
N LYS A 174 -4.99 -4.35 -6.59
CA LYS A 174 -5.74 -4.62 -7.83
C LYS A 174 -5.44 -6.01 -8.38
N SER A 175 -4.17 -6.43 -8.34
CA SER A 175 -3.74 -7.77 -8.77
C SER A 175 -4.32 -8.88 -7.88
N ALA A 176 -4.50 -8.63 -6.59
CA ALA A 176 -5.12 -9.59 -5.67
C ALA A 176 -6.62 -9.80 -5.91
N PHE A 177 -7.30 -8.84 -6.56
CA PHE A 177 -8.75 -8.87 -6.80
C PHE A 177 -9.11 -8.60 -8.27
N PRO A 178 -8.67 -9.44 -9.23
CA PRO A 178 -8.77 -9.13 -10.67
C PRO A 178 -10.21 -9.09 -11.22
N GLY A 179 -11.17 -9.72 -10.54
CA GLY A 179 -12.59 -9.71 -10.92
C GLY A 179 -13.46 -8.74 -10.11
N ALA A 180 -12.88 -8.05 -9.12
CA ALA A 180 -13.62 -7.12 -8.29
C ALA A 180 -13.63 -5.72 -8.91
N ARG A 181 -14.72 -4.98 -8.70
CA ARG A 181 -14.72 -3.54 -8.90
C ARG A 181 -13.90 -2.90 -7.79
N ILE A 182 -12.99 -2.01 -8.17
CA ILE A 182 -12.15 -1.29 -7.21
C ILE A 182 -12.75 0.09 -7.00
N ILE A 183 -13.18 0.37 -5.78
CA ILE A 183 -13.69 1.67 -5.37
C ILE A 183 -12.56 2.40 -4.65
N THR A 184 -12.25 3.60 -5.14
CA THR A 184 -11.34 4.53 -4.48
C THR A 184 -12.18 5.49 -3.65
N ALA A 185 -11.86 5.64 -2.37
CA ALA A 185 -12.43 6.71 -1.55
C ALA A 185 -11.45 7.88 -1.53
N ASP A 186 -11.92 9.05 -1.93
CA ASP A 186 -11.13 10.27 -1.82
C ASP A 186 -11.22 10.77 -0.38
N THR A 187 -10.08 10.78 0.31
CA THR A 187 -9.97 11.32 1.66
C THR A 187 -8.82 12.32 1.63
N ALA A 188 -9.17 13.60 1.60
CA ALA A 188 -8.21 14.72 1.48
C ALA A 188 -7.08 14.68 2.53
N ASP A 189 -7.29 13.97 3.65
CA ASP A 189 -6.36 13.92 4.79
C ASP A 189 -5.54 12.62 4.88
N VAL A 190 -5.62 11.71 3.90
CA VAL A 190 -4.87 10.44 3.95
C VAL A 190 -3.92 10.32 2.78
N ASP A 191 -2.63 10.49 3.06
CA ASP A 191 -1.54 10.13 2.15
C ASP A 191 -1.41 8.60 2.05
N ALA A 192 -2.43 7.87 1.59
CA ALA A 192 -2.36 6.43 1.35
C ALA A 192 -3.40 5.99 0.32
N ALA A 193 -3.16 4.86 -0.35
CA ALA A 193 -4.14 4.28 -1.27
C ALA A 193 -5.36 3.76 -0.49
N VAL A 194 -6.51 4.44 -0.58
CA VAL A 194 -7.77 4.01 0.04
C VAL A 194 -8.61 3.27 -1.00
N LEU A 195 -8.45 1.95 -1.06
CA LEU A 195 -9.11 1.10 -2.06
C LEU A 195 -9.92 0.00 -1.38
N LEU A 196 -11.10 -0.26 -1.94
CA LEU A 196 -12.00 -1.35 -1.56
C LEU A 196 -12.30 -2.20 -2.79
N ALA A 197 -12.24 -3.52 -2.64
CA ALA A 197 -12.61 -4.48 -3.68
C ALA A 197 -14.05 -4.94 -3.44
N VAL A 198 -14.91 -4.77 -4.44
CA VAL A 198 -16.33 -5.12 -4.40
C VAL A 198 -16.65 -6.17 -5.45
N ASP A 199 -17.28 -7.27 -5.05
CA ASP A 199 -17.65 -8.34 -5.96
C ASP A 199 -18.92 -8.03 -6.79
N GLY A 200 -19.42 -9.06 -7.49
CA GLY A 200 -20.62 -8.98 -8.33
C GLY A 200 -21.93 -8.84 -7.54
N ASP A 201 -21.93 -9.20 -6.26
CA ASP A 201 -23.09 -9.16 -5.37
C ASP A 201 -23.12 -7.87 -4.51
N ASP A 202 -22.34 -6.85 -4.90
CA ASP A 202 -22.16 -5.60 -4.17
C ASP A 202 -21.57 -5.80 -2.75
N LEU A 203 -20.82 -6.88 -2.50
CA LEU A 203 -20.12 -7.10 -1.22
C LEU A 203 -18.67 -6.62 -1.30
N VAL A 204 -18.24 -5.87 -0.28
CA VAL A 204 -16.84 -5.52 -0.05
C VAL A 204 -16.11 -6.75 0.46
N ILE A 205 -15.15 -7.24 -0.32
CA ILE A 205 -14.38 -8.47 -0.09
C ILE A 205 -12.88 -8.22 0.14
N GLY A 206 -12.41 -7.00 -0.11
CA GLY A 206 -11.04 -6.59 0.18
C GLY A 206 -10.93 -5.11 0.50
N ALA A 207 -9.91 -4.74 1.25
CA ALA A 207 -9.62 -3.35 1.62
C ALA A 207 -8.12 -3.15 1.86
N THR A 208 -7.54 -2.05 1.37
CA THR A 208 -6.17 -1.65 1.73
C THR A 208 -6.07 -1.31 3.20
N ARG A 209 -4.86 -1.27 3.78
CA ARG A 209 -4.65 -0.91 5.20
C ARG A 209 -5.31 0.43 5.56
N ALA A 210 -5.18 1.44 4.69
CA ALA A 210 -5.80 2.73 4.88
C ALA A 210 -7.34 2.66 4.89
N ALA A 211 -7.93 1.95 3.93
CA ALA A 211 -9.38 1.74 3.87
C ALA A 211 -9.89 0.99 5.12
N ARG A 212 -9.16 -0.03 5.59
CA ARG A 212 -9.53 -0.76 6.82
C ARG A 212 -9.62 0.16 8.02
N ARG A 213 -8.66 1.07 8.18
CA ARG A 213 -8.64 2.05 9.27
C ARG A 213 -9.81 3.03 9.17
N ILE A 214 -10.08 3.57 7.98
CA ILE A 214 -11.10 4.59 7.74
C ILE A 214 -12.51 4.01 7.96
N PHE A 215 -12.76 2.80 7.46
CA PHE A 215 -14.08 2.18 7.48
C PHE A 215 -14.31 1.21 8.66
N GLY A 216 -13.39 1.17 9.64
CA GLY A 216 -13.52 0.30 10.80
C GLY A 216 -13.60 -1.19 10.44
N LEU A 217 -12.82 -1.62 9.45
CA LEU A 217 -12.72 -3.02 9.06
C LEU A 217 -11.62 -3.72 9.86
N GLU A 218 -11.53 -5.04 9.70
CA GLU A 218 -10.51 -5.86 10.33
C GLU A 218 -9.10 -5.33 9.95
N PRO A 219 -8.19 -5.08 10.92
CA PRO A 219 -6.90 -4.43 10.63
C PRO A 219 -6.00 -5.21 9.68
N THR A 220 -6.02 -6.55 9.79
CA THR A 220 -5.22 -7.46 8.98
C THR A 220 -5.99 -8.74 8.66
N GLY A 221 -5.60 -9.45 7.60
CA GLY A 221 -6.19 -10.74 7.20
C GLY A 221 -7.46 -10.59 6.36
N PRO A 222 -8.21 -11.68 6.16
CA PRO A 222 -9.47 -11.62 5.41
C PRO A 222 -10.48 -10.71 6.12
N ILE A 223 -11.18 -9.87 5.36
CA ILE A 223 -12.31 -9.11 5.90
C ILE A 223 -13.58 -9.93 5.80
N LYS A 224 -14.51 -9.73 6.74
CA LYS A 224 -15.85 -10.29 6.60
C LYS A 224 -16.57 -9.56 5.45
N PRO A 225 -17.15 -10.27 4.46
CA PRO A 225 -17.93 -9.63 3.40
C PRO A 225 -19.07 -8.79 3.97
N ARG A 226 -19.17 -7.53 3.54
CA ARG A 226 -20.20 -6.57 3.96
C ARG A 226 -20.78 -5.88 2.73
N PRO A 227 -22.09 -5.60 2.68
CA PRO A 227 -22.66 -4.81 1.59
C PRO A 227 -21.94 -3.47 1.46
N ALA A 228 -21.53 -3.10 0.25
CA ALA A 228 -20.86 -1.83 -0.04
C ALA A 228 -21.67 -0.64 0.48
N VAL A 229 -22.99 -0.72 0.34
CA VAL A 229 -23.93 0.30 0.82
C VAL A 229 -23.94 0.49 2.34
N ASP A 230 -23.40 -0.43 3.12
CA ASP A 230 -23.30 -0.30 4.58
C ASP A 230 -21.95 0.28 5.00
N ILE A 231 -20.98 0.32 4.08
CA ILE A 231 -19.66 0.95 4.26
C ILE A 231 -19.68 2.39 3.74
N PHE A 232 -20.32 2.63 2.59
CA PHE A 232 -20.38 3.96 1.95
C PHE A 232 -21.68 4.72 2.19
N GLY A 233 -22.76 4.05 2.57
CA GLY A 233 -24.09 4.66 2.64
C GLY A 233 -24.21 5.65 3.77
N ARG A 234 -24.88 6.78 3.51
CA ARG A 234 -25.46 7.59 4.57
C ARG A 234 -26.59 6.78 5.22
N GLY A 235 -26.63 6.74 6.55
CA GLY A 235 -27.54 5.90 7.34
C GLY A 235 -29.02 6.32 7.32
N ASP A 236 -29.43 7.15 6.37
CA ASP A 236 -30.72 7.84 6.30
C ASP A 236 -31.70 7.23 5.26
N GLY A 237 -31.37 6.08 4.66
CA GLY A 237 -32.20 5.39 3.65
C GLY A 237 -32.97 4.16 4.14
N PRO A 238 -33.80 3.53 3.26
CA PRO A 238 -34.49 2.27 3.56
C PRO A 238 -33.50 1.19 4.00
N THR A 239 -33.94 0.29 4.88
CA THR A 239 -33.11 -0.83 5.39
C THR A 239 -33.67 -2.17 4.92
N GLY A 240 -32.83 -3.21 4.96
CA GLY A 240 -33.26 -4.58 4.65
C GLY A 240 -33.85 -4.76 3.25
N PHE A 241 -34.97 -5.50 3.16
CA PHE A 241 -35.59 -5.89 1.89
C PHE A 241 -36.09 -4.69 1.07
N GLU A 242 -36.57 -3.62 1.73
CA GLU A 242 -37.02 -2.41 1.04
C GLU A 242 -35.87 -1.69 0.31
N LYS A 243 -34.66 -1.71 0.88
CA LYS A 243 -33.44 -1.18 0.24
C LYS A 243 -33.10 -1.99 -1.01
N ALA A 244 -33.16 -3.31 -0.91
CA ALA A 244 -32.88 -4.22 -2.03
C ALA A 244 -33.92 -4.08 -3.14
N GLU A 245 -35.20 -3.99 -2.79
CA GLU A 245 -36.30 -3.75 -3.73
C GLU A 245 -36.14 -2.39 -4.44
N ARG A 246 -35.82 -1.33 -3.70
CA ARG A 246 -35.54 -0.01 -4.27
C ARG A 246 -34.38 -0.06 -5.26
N ALA A 247 -33.26 -0.68 -4.89
CA ALA A 247 -32.10 -0.81 -5.76
C ALA A 247 -32.41 -1.61 -7.03
N ALA A 248 -33.18 -2.70 -6.93
CA ALA A 248 -33.62 -3.49 -8.08
C ALA A 248 -34.50 -2.67 -9.04
N ILE A 249 -35.47 -1.91 -8.50
CA ILE A 249 -36.36 -1.06 -9.28
C ILE A 249 -35.58 0.06 -9.98
N VAL A 250 -34.72 0.79 -9.26
CA VAL A 250 -33.90 1.87 -9.83
C VAL A 250 -33.01 1.34 -10.95
N ARG A 251 -32.35 0.19 -10.76
CA ARG A 251 -31.52 -0.44 -11.79
C ARG A 251 -32.33 -0.85 -13.04
N ALA A 252 -33.54 -1.38 -12.87
CA ALA A 252 -34.38 -1.78 -13.99
C ALA A 252 -34.89 -0.56 -14.80
N ILE A 253 -35.25 0.53 -14.12
CA ILE A 253 -35.67 1.78 -14.78
C ILE A 253 -34.49 2.38 -15.56
N ALA A 254 -33.30 2.44 -14.97
CA ALA A 254 -32.10 2.95 -15.63
C ALA A 254 -31.74 2.14 -16.88
N ARG A 255 -31.82 0.79 -16.82
CA ARG A 255 -31.55 -0.10 -17.98
C ARG A 255 -32.55 0.02 -19.13
N THR A 256 -33.68 0.67 -18.90
CA THR A 256 -34.77 0.81 -19.87
C THR A 256 -35.03 2.26 -20.23
N ASP A 257 -34.07 3.15 -19.94
CA ASP A 257 -34.15 4.59 -20.21
C ASP A 257 -35.46 5.22 -19.71
N GLY A 258 -35.90 4.84 -18.50
CA GLY A 258 -37.13 5.35 -17.90
C GLY A 258 -38.42 4.62 -18.35
N ASN A 259 -38.34 3.64 -19.25
CA ASN A 259 -39.52 2.90 -19.72
C ASN A 259 -40.03 1.91 -18.66
N VAL A 260 -40.91 2.40 -17.79
CA VAL A 260 -41.53 1.65 -16.68
C VAL A 260 -42.19 0.33 -17.13
N SER A 261 -42.70 0.24 -18.36
CA SER A 261 -43.31 -1.01 -18.84
C SER A 261 -42.26 -2.08 -19.16
N GLN A 262 -41.14 -1.66 -19.75
CA GLN A 262 -40.01 -2.55 -19.99
C GLN A 262 -39.32 -2.93 -18.67
N ALA A 263 -39.16 -1.97 -17.75
CA ALA A 263 -38.61 -2.23 -16.42
C ALA A 263 -39.43 -3.27 -15.65
N ALA A 264 -40.76 -3.16 -15.67
CA ALA A 264 -41.66 -4.14 -15.03
C ALA A 264 -41.49 -5.54 -15.62
N ARG A 265 -41.40 -5.63 -16.96
CA ARG A 265 -41.17 -6.90 -17.67
C ARG A 265 -39.82 -7.50 -17.32
N ALA A 266 -38.76 -6.69 -17.26
CA ALA A 266 -37.42 -7.13 -16.89
C ALA A 266 -37.33 -7.65 -15.43
N LEU A 267 -38.15 -7.08 -14.53
CA LEU A 267 -38.27 -7.52 -13.14
C LEU A 267 -39.23 -8.69 -12.94
N GLY A 268 -39.94 -9.13 -14.00
CA GLY A 268 -40.93 -10.22 -13.89
C GLY A 268 -42.20 -9.85 -13.10
N ILE A 269 -42.50 -8.55 -12.95
CA ILE A 269 -43.68 -8.07 -12.19
C ILE A 269 -44.66 -7.30 -13.09
N GLY A 270 -45.91 -7.21 -12.66
CA GLY A 270 -46.93 -6.41 -13.35
C GLY A 270 -46.63 -4.90 -13.28
N ARG A 271 -46.98 -4.16 -14.34
CA ARG A 271 -46.81 -2.69 -14.41
C ARG A 271 -47.49 -1.96 -13.23
N ALA A 272 -48.69 -2.39 -12.84
CA ALA A 272 -49.40 -1.82 -11.70
C ALA A 272 -48.66 -2.06 -10.36
N THR A 273 -48.07 -3.25 -10.20
CA THR A 273 -47.24 -3.59 -9.05
C THR A 273 -46.00 -2.71 -8.97
N LEU A 274 -45.31 -2.51 -10.10
CA LEU A 274 -44.13 -1.64 -10.15
C LEU A 274 -44.47 -0.20 -9.75
N TYR A 275 -45.55 0.39 -10.27
CA TYR A 275 -45.98 1.75 -9.87
C TYR A 275 -46.30 1.86 -8.38
N ARG A 276 -46.94 0.83 -7.80
CA ARG A 276 -47.24 0.80 -6.36
C ARG A 276 -45.96 0.79 -5.53
N ARG A 277 -44.96 -0.01 -5.93
CA ARG A 277 -43.66 -0.10 -5.25
C ARG A 277 -42.84 1.18 -5.41
N MET A 278 -42.82 1.80 -6.59
CA MET A 278 -42.14 3.08 -6.81
C MET A 278 -42.66 4.18 -5.88
N ARG A 279 -43.98 4.27 -5.68
CA ARG A 279 -44.56 5.23 -4.71
C ARG A 279 -44.19 4.90 -3.27
N GLN A 280 -44.23 3.62 -2.89
CA GLN A 280 -43.90 3.19 -1.53
C GLN A 280 -42.43 3.46 -1.17
N LEU A 281 -41.54 3.38 -2.15
CA LEU A 281 -40.08 3.52 -1.97
C LEU A 281 -39.53 4.91 -2.37
N ASN A 282 -40.43 5.89 -2.61
CA ASN A 282 -40.08 7.26 -3.04
C ASN A 282 -39.09 7.28 -4.22
N ILE A 283 -39.47 6.59 -5.30
CA ILE A 283 -38.70 6.56 -6.55
C ILE A 283 -39.42 7.43 -7.57
N ASP A 284 -38.80 8.57 -7.90
CA ASP A 284 -39.29 9.50 -8.92
C ASP A 284 -39.01 8.97 -10.35
N ARG A 285 -39.69 9.56 -11.33
CA ARG A 285 -39.59 9.19 -12.76
C ARG A 285 -38.30 9.67 -13.40
#